data_AF-A0A434S0D1-F1
#
_entry.id   AF-A0A434S0D1-F1
#
_cell.length_a   1.000
_cell.length_b   1.000
_cell.length_c   1.000
_cell.angle_alpha   90.00
_cell.angle_beta   90.00
_cell.angle_gamma   90.00
#
_symmetry.space_group_name_H-M   'P 1'
#
loop_
_entity.id
_entity.type
_entity.pdbx_description
1 polymer ?
#
loop_
_entity_poly.entity_id
_entity_poly.type
_entity_poly.pdbx_seq_one_letter_code
_entity_poly.pdbx_strand_id
1 'polypeptide(L)'
;MARPAKIQEAGAEDAIRAYKTILSQVIDQRPSGMRQRLADALGKHRSFVTQISSPAYSIPIPSKHLPAIFSVCHFSPAERDQFLAAYHQA
;
A
#
# COMPACT_ATOMS: atom_id res chain seq x y z
N MET A 1 7.80 -14.54 -32.81
CA MET A 1 6.63 -13.70 -32.50
C MET A 1 6.18 -13.99 -31.06
N ALA A 2 6.69 -13.21 -30.10
CA ALA A 2 6.35 -13.13 -28.67
C ALA A 2 7.20 -11.96 -28.12
N ARG A 3 6.79 -10.99 -27.28
CA ARG A 3 5.82 -10.92 -26.17
C ARG A 3 5.36 -9.45 -26.01
N PRO A 4 4.08 -9.12 -25.74
CA PRO A 4 3.70 -7.82 -25.18
C PRO A 4 3.62 -7.89 -23.64
N ALA A 5 4.58 -8.54 -22.97
CA ALA A 5 4.54 -8.68 -21.49
C ALA A 5 4.83 -7.35 -20.76
N LYS A 6 5.66 -6.47 -21.36
CA LYS A 6 6.14 -5.24 -20.72
C LYS A 6 5.05 -4.18 -20.47
N ILE A 7 3.96 -4.20 -21.24
CA ILE A 7 2.86 -3.21 -21.14
C ILE A 7 1.94 -3.57 -19.97
N GLN A 8 1.75 -4.87 -19.69
CA GLN A 8 0.99 -5.33 -18.53
C GLN A 8 1.77 -5.15 -17.22
N GLU A 9 3.08 -5.40 -17.23
CA GLU A 9 3.94 -5.22 -16.05
C GLU A 9 4.00 -3.74 -15.62
N ALA A 10 4.15 -2.82 -16.57
CA ALA A 10 4.12 -1.38 -16.29
C ALA A 10 2.77 -0.92 -15.71
N GLY A 11 1.65 -1.49 -16.18
CA GLY A 11 0.32 -1.17 -15.64
C GLY A 11 0.14 -1.64 -14.19
N ALA A 12 0.61 -2.85 -13.88
CA ALA A 12 0.58 -3.38 -12.51
C ALA A 12 1.47 -2.56 -11.57
N GLU A 13 2.67 -2.19 -12.00
CA GLU A 13 3.57 -1.32 -11.21
C GLU A 13 2.98 0.07 -10.96
N ASP A 14 2.28 0.64 -11.93
CA ASP A 14 1.62 1.94 -11.79
C ASP A 14 0.44 1.86 -10.81
N ALA A 15 -0.36 0.79 -10.87
CA ALA A 15 -1.42 0.52 -9.90
C ALA A 15 -0.86 0.31 -8.48
N ILE A 16 0.29 -0.39 -8.35
CA ILE A 16 1.00 -0.53 -7.08
C ILE A 16 1.46 0.81 -6.52
N ARG A 17 2.04 1.65 -7.38
CA ARG A 17 2.46 3.00 -7.03
C ARG A 17 1.26 3.84 -6.58
N ALA A 18 0.13 3.74 -7.26
CA ALA A 18 -1.09 4.49 -6.98
C ALA A 18 -1.64 4.20 -5.58
N TYR A 19 -1.94 2.93 -5.25
CA TYR A 19 -2.50 2.62 -3.92
C TYR A 19 -1.48 2.88 -2.80
N LYS A 20 -0.17 2.68 -3.04
CA LYS A 20 0.87 2.99 -2.04
C LYS A 20 0.98 4.48 -1.79
N THR A 21 0.75 5.31 -2.79
CA THR A 21 0.72 6.77 -2.65
C THR A 21 -0.41 7.18 -1.71
N ILE A 22 -1.61 6.60 -1.87
CA ILE A 22 -2.74 6.81 -0.96
C ILE A 22 -2.35 6.42 0.48
N LEU A 23 -1.79 5.23 0.67
CA LEU A 23 -1.33 4.79 1.99
C LEU A 23 -0.29 5.73 2.60
N SER A 24 0.67 6.21 1.80
CA SER A 24 1.69 7.16 2.24
C SER A 24 1.08 8.47 2.72
N GLN A 25 0.12 9.02 1.96
CA GLN A 25 -0.60 10.24 2.31
C GLN A 25 -1.38 10.08 3.62
N VAL A 26 -2.09 8.95 3.79
CA VAL A 26 -2.84 8.66 5.02
C VAL A 26 -1.90 8.57 6.24
N ILE A 27 -0.73 7.97 6.07
CA ILE A 27 0.28 7.87 7.14
C ILE A 27 0.88 9.26 7.46
N ASP A 28 1.14 10.08 6.44
CA ASP A 28 1.75 11.41 6.60
C ASP A 28 0.82 12.40 7.29
N GLN A 29 -0.47 12.37 6.94
CA GLN A 29 -1.51 13.18 7.59
C GLN A 29 -1.76 12.80 9.06
N ARG A 30 -1.19 11.69 9.55
CA ARG A 30 -1.35 11.19 10.92
C ARG A 30 0.01 11.02 11.61
N PRO A 31 0.65 12.09 12.11
CA PRO A 31 2.03 12.05 12.59
C PRO A 31 2.26 11.33 13.94
N SER A 32 1.23 10.77 14.59
CA SER A 32 1.31 10.16 15.94
C SER A 32 1.95 8.76 15.99
N GLY A 33 3.14 8.58 15.39
CA GLY A 33 3.88 7.32 15.48
C GLY A 33 3.26 6.16 14.68
N MET A 34 2.46 6.48 13.65
CA MET A 34 1.69 5.49 12.87
C MET A 34 2.56 4.42 12.23
N ARG A 35 3.76 4.75 11.77
CA ARG A 35 4.71 3.78 11.21
C ARG A 35 5.14 2.72 12.24
N GLN A 36 5.31 3.11 13.51
CA GLN A 36 5.63 2.17 14.58
C GLN A 36 4.41 1.32 14.94
N ARG A 37 3.23 1.94 15.08
CA ARG A 37 1.97 1.22 15.33
C ARG A 37 1.65 0.19 14.24
N LEU A 38 1.94 0.53 12.98
CA LEU A 38 1.78 -0.38 11.85
C LEU A 38 2.75 -1.56 11.97
N ALA A 39 4.00 -1.31 12.37
CA ALA A 39 5.00 -2.36 12.57
C ALA A 39 4.54 -3.35 13.65
N ASP A 40 4.10 -2.84 14.80
CA ASP A 40 3.57 -3.63 15.91
C ASP A 40 2.32 -4.43 15.52
N ALA A 41 1.32 -3.79 14.91
CA ALA A 41 0.08 -4.46 14.52
C ALA A 41 0.26 -5.53 13.43
N LEU A 42 1.27 -5.36 12.56
CA LEU A 42 1.60 -6.33 11.53
C LEU A 42 2.53 -7.44 12.06
N GLY A 43 3.10 -7.29 13.26
CA GLY A 43 4.14 -8.18 13.79
C GLY A 43 5.39 -8.16 12.91
N LYS A 44 5.74 -7.00 12.35
CA LYS A 44 6.84 -6.81 11.39
C LYS A 44 7.77 -5.68 11.82
N HIS A 45 8.95 -5.63 11.18
CA HIS A 45 9.92 -4.58 11.42
C HIS A 45 9.57 -3.28 10.68
N ARG A 46 10.13 -2.15 11.16
CA ARG A 46 9.98 -0.82 10.55
C ARG A 46 10.35 -0.79 9.06
N SER A 47 11.33 -1.59 8.63
CA SER A 47 11.71 -1.71 7.22
C SER A 47 10.56 -2.23 6.34
N PHE A 48 9.76 -3.17 6.86
CA PHE A 48 8.59 -3.68 6.15
C PHE A 48 7.55 -2.57 5.96
N VAL A 49 7.29 -1.79 7.00
CA VAL A 49 6.39 -0.63 6.95
C VAL A 49 6.83 0.36 5.87
N THR A 50 8.13 0.69 5.83
CA THR A 50 8.68 1.57 4.79
C THR A 50 8.46 1.01 3.37
N GLN A 51 8.63 -0.30 3.16
CA GLN A 51 8.42 -0.93 1.86
C GLN A 51 6.95 -0.92 1.41
N ILE A 52 6.01 -1.10 2.33
CA ILE A 52 4.58 -1.09 2.00
C ILE A 52 4.04 0.34 1.87
N SER A 53 4.59 1.32 2.59
CA SER A 53 4.15 2.73 2.53
C SER A 53 4.84 3.57 1.46
N SER A 54 5.94 3.08 0.87
CA SER A 54 6.70 3.82 -0.13
C SER A 54 6.33 3.40 -1.55
N PRO A 55 5.89 4.35 -2.40
CA PRO A 55 5.56 4.07 -3.80
C PRO A 55 6.78 3.70 -4.66
N ALA A 56 8.00 3.82 -4.13
CA ALA A 56 9.23 3.43 -4.83
C ALA A 56 9.40 1.91 -4.94
N TYR A 57 8.69 1.11 -4.12
CA TYR A 57 8.78 -0.35 -4.14
C TYR A 57 7.64 -0.95 -4.95
N SER A 58 7.96 -1.73 -5.99
CA SER A 58 6.98 -2.44 -6.81
C SER A 58 6.42 -3.72 -6.16
N ILE A 59 6.82 -4.06 -4.93
CA ILE A 59 6.34 -5.27 -4.25
C ILE A 59 4.89 -5.05 -3.75
N PRO A 60 3.91 -5.87 -4.17
CA PRO A 60 2.54 -5.72 -3.74
C PRO A 60 2.36 -6.04 -2.26
N ILE A 61 1.39 -5.39 -1.61
CA ILE A 61 1.08 -5.64 -0.19
C ILE A 61 0.24 -6.92 -0.10
N PRO A 62 0.61 -7.94 0.68
CA PRO A 62 -0.23 -9.12 0.84
C PRO A 62 -1.61 -8.76 1.44
N SER A 63 -2.69 -9.27 0.85
CA SER A 63 -4.08 -8.99 1.25
C SER A 63 -4.36 -9.24 2.73
N LYS A 64 -3.70 -10.23 3.35
CA LYS A 64 -3.77 -10.52 4.79
C LYS A 64 -3.40 -9.35 5.70
N HIS A 65 -2.62 -8.38 5.21
CA HIS A 65 -2.17 -7.22 5.96
C HIS A 65 -3.13 -6.03 5.83
N LEU A 66 -4.02 -6.01 4.82
CA LEU A 66 -4.93 -4.89 4.57
C LEU A 66 -5.86 -4.58 5.75
N PRO A 67 -6.50 -5.56 6.42
CA PRO A 67 -7.38 -5.25 7.55
C PRO A 67 -6.66 -4.54 8.70
N ALA A 68 -5.44 -4.99 9.02
CA ALA A 68 -4.61 -4.37 10.05
C ALA A 68 -4.17 -2.95 9.65
N ILE A 69 -3.78 -2.76 8.38
CA ILE A 69 -3.39 -1.44 7.86
C ILE A 69 -4.57 -0.47 7.97
N PHE A 70 -5.75 -0.83 7.48
CA PHE A 70 -6.92 0.06 7.54
C PHE A 70 -7.34 0.40 8.96
N SER A 71 -7.29 -0.58 9.87
CA SER A 71 -7.63 -0.39 11.27
C SER A 71 -6.65 0.57 11.97
N VAL A 72 -5.34 0.38 11.77
CA VAL A 72 -4.32 1.21 12.41
C VAL A 72 -4.30 2.61 11.81
N CYS A 73 -4.37 2.70 10.48
CA CYS A 73 -4.38 3.98 9.75
C CYS A 73 -5.69 4.76 9.86
N HIS A 74 -6.72 4.20 10.51
CA HIS A 74 -8.03 4.81 10.67
C HIS A 74 -8.60 5.30 9.34
N PHE A 75 -8.49 4.48 8.29
CA PHE A 75 -8.98 4.82 6.95
C PHE A 75 -10.46 5.17 7.03
N SER A 76 -10.83 6.30 6.41
CA SER A 76 -12.23 6.58 6.12
C SER A 76 -12.77 5.61 5.05
N PRO A 77 -14.10 5.42 4.96
CA PRO A 77 -14.70 4.57 3.94
C PRO A 77 -14.31 4.97 2.52
N ALA A 78 -14.22 6.27 2.24
CA ALA A 78 -13.85 6.79 0.92
C ALA A 78 -12.38 6.50 0.57
N GLU A 79 -11.45 6.73 1.51
CA GLU A 79 -10.02 6.42 1.31
C GLU A 79 -9.81 4.91 1.12
N ARG A 80 -10.57 4.09 1.86
CA ARG A 80 -10.50 2.63 1.76
C ARG A 80 -10.98 2.14 0.39
N ASP A 81 -12.10 2.67 -0.11
CA ASP A 81 -12.61 2.34 -1.43
C ASP A 81 -11.62 2.73 -2.53
N GLN A 82 -11.10 3.96 -2.47
CA GLN A 82 -10.08 4.44 -3.42
C GLN A 82 -8.82 3.56 -3.39
N PHE A 83 -8.35 3.19 -2.19
CA PHE A 83 -7.22 2.29 -2.03
C PHE A 83 -7.50 0.91 -2.64
N LEU A 84 -8.66 0.32 -2.35
CA LEU A 84 -9.04 -1.01 -2.83
C LEU A 84 -9.23 -1.02 -4.36
N ALA A 85 -9.83 0.03 -4.93
CA ALA A 85 -9.98 0.16 -6.37
C ALA A 85 -8.62 0.13 -7.09
N ALA A 86 -7.63 0.87 -6.59
CA ALA A 86 -6.27 0.83 -7.13
C ALA A 86 -5.55 -0.50 -6.82
N TYR A 87 -5.76 -1.07 -5.63
CA TYR A 87 -5.20 -2.37 -5.23
C TYR A 87 -5.72 -3.53 -6.10
N HIS A 88 -6.97 -3.47 -6.56
CA HIS A 88 -7.56 -4.48 -7.45
C HIS A 88 -7.08 -4.39 -8.91
N GLN A 89 -6.49 -3.26 -9.31
CA GLN A 89 -5.92 -3.07 -10.64
C GLN A 89 -4.44 -3.50 -10.75
N ALA A 90 -3.79 -3.70 -9.61
CA ALA A 90 -2.41 -4.16 -9.48
C ALA A 90 -2.30 -5.69 -9.55
#